data_AF-A0A7S4UXJ9-F1
#
_entry.id   AF-A0A7S4UXJ9-F1
#
_cell.length_a   1.000
_cell.length_b   1.000
_cell.length_c   1.000
_cell.angle_alpha   90.00
_cell.angle_beta   90.00
_cell.angle_gamma   90.00
#
_symmetry.space_group_name_H-M   'P 1'
#
loop_
_entity.id
_entity.type
_entity.pdbx_description
1 polymer ?
#
loop_
_entity_poly.entity_id
_entity_poly.type
_entity_poly.pdbx_seq_one_letter_code
_entity_poly.pdbx_strand_id
1 'polypeptide(L)'
;TTRRRCCRRRRSRTLRGARPGPPSLAPRLNSRPSLPAWARGSPDAMSPRAPLAIWAPLALGLLRAEALLIAHDAEVARGDLLVNKKGSGGLFRLAEWDVPDRAERRPKHHTGGSSTPGRSSLCSIYPVACRAPFNCSKPPMETAEVKRMRKQVATPDGHANLHAWCSSVFRTDYVEYLDNCLAGNMKAAADVVYATQLQIQPDGSALRADAQYCESTGFCEASEVADNTTLEEAEAMCDRRYTRAAWTSLGIDDLERTPVATAQSASLWGQLACAMGNFHCDVMYCRLKHCKKQTPT
;
A
#
# COMPACT_ATOMS: atom_id res chain seq x y z
N THR A 1 68.16 -4.22 -31.78
CA THR A 1 68.58 -5.38 -30.95
C THR A 1 67.38 -5.92 -30.23
N THR A 2 67.18 -7.24 -30.32
CA THR A 2 65.89 -7.93 -30.24
C THR A 2 65.72 -8.63 -28.89
N ARG A 3 64.61 -8.44 -28.15
CA ARG A 3 64.10 -9.37 -27.11
C ARG A 3 62.57 -9.21 -27.00
N ARG A 4 61.73 -10.04 -27.63
CA ARG A 4 61.31 -11.43 -27.33
C ARG A 4 60.68 -11.67 -25.95
N ARG A 5 59.35 -11.77 -25.99
CA ARG A 5 58.42 -12.80 -25.42
C ARG A 5 58.51 -13.15 -23.93
N CYS A 6 57.34 -13.09 -23.27
CA CYS A 6 56.78 -14.28 -22.60
C CYS A 6 55.27 -14.16 -22.35
N CYS A 7 54.47 -14.84 -23.18
CA CYS A 7 53.08 -15.15 -22.91
C CYS A 7 53.00 -16.29 -21.88
N ARG A 8 52.20 -16.13 -20.80
CA ARG A 8 51.85 -17.24 -19.92
C ARG A 8 50.35 -17.53 -20.02
N ARG A 9 50.01 -18.48 -20.90
CA ARG A 9 48.72 -19.18 -20.94
C ARG A 9 48.51 -19.90 -19.60
N ARG A 10 47.47 -19.55 -18.83
CA ARG A 10 46.94 -20.41 -17.76
C ARG A 10 45.82 -21.27 -18.34
N ARG A 11 46.03 -22.58 -18.24
CA ARG A 11 45.11 -23.64 -18.69
C ARG A 11 43.95 -23.79 -17.71
N SER A 12 42.81 -24.08 -18.32
CA SER A 12 41.55 -24.54 -17.79
C SER A 12 41.70 -25.76 -16.88
N ARG A 13 41.00 -25.78 -15.74
CA ARG A 13 40.73 -26.99 -14.96
C ARG A 13 39.26 -27.00 -14.55
N THR A 14 38.43 -27.54 -15.43
CA THR A 14 37.07 -27.98 -15.15
C THR A 14 37.13 -29.17 -14.20
N LEU A 15 36.76 -28.97 -12.94
CA LEU A 15 36.41 -30.04 -12.01
C LEU A 15 34.88 -30.18 -11.99
N ARG A 16 34.38 -31.20 -12.70
CA ARG A 16 33.01 -31.69 -12.53
C ARG A 16 33.00 -32.53 -11.25
N GLY A 17 32.50 -31.96 -10.16
CA GLY A 17 32.13 -32.69 -8.96
C GLY A 17 30.68 -33.13 -9.07
N ALA A 18 30.46 -34.42 -9.33
CA ALA A 18 29.16 -35.06 -9.17
C ALA A 18 28.75 -35.01 -7.69
N ARG A 19 27.58 -34.44 -7.39
CA ARG A 19 26.93 -34.59 -6.08
C ARG A 19 25.89 -35.72 -6.17
N PRO A 20 25.88 -36.66 -5.22
CA PRO A 20 24.81 -37.64 -5.11
C PRO A 20 23.51 -36.96 -4.67
N GLY A 21 22.42 -37.28 -5.35
CA GLY A 21 21.08 -36.77 -5.05
C GLY A 21 20.55 -37.29 -3.71
N PRO A 22 19.73 -36.51 -2.99
CA PRO A 22 19.02 -36.99 -1.81
C PRO A 22 17.86 -37.93 -2.21
N PRO A 23 17.49 -38.88 -1.33
CA PRO A 23 16.47 -39.88 -1.61
C PRO A 23 15.06 -39.27 -1.69
N SER A 24 14.34 -39.74 -2.71
CA SER A 24 12.91 -39.53 -2.95
C SER A 24 12.09 -40.03 -1.75
N LEU A 25 11.50 -39.12 -0.99
CA LEU A 25 10.45 -39.43 -0.03
C LEU A 25 9.09 -39.29 -0.73
N ALA A 26 8.49 -40.43 -1.04
CA ALA A 26 7.10 -40.55 -1.46
C ALA A 26 6.13 -40.16 -0.32
N PRO A 27 4.92 -39.69 -0.65
CA PRO A 27 3.98 -39.12 0.33
C PRO A 27 3.28 -40.22 1.15
N ARG A 28 3.24 -40.02 2.47
CA ARG A 28 2.31 -40.75 3.35
C ARG A 28 0.89 -40.19 3.16
N LEU A 29 0.06 -40.96 2.47
CA LEU A 29 -1.39 -40.95 2.64
C LEU A 29 -1.73 -41.48 4.04
N ASN A 30 -2.41 -40.68 4.86
CA ASN A 30 -3.45 -41.06 5.82
C ASN A 30 -3.48 -40.11 7.02
N SER A 31 -4.47 -39.22 7.06
CA SER A 31 -5.49 -39.17 8.12
C SER A 31 -6.37 -37.94 7.90
N ARG A 32 -7.63 -38.18 7.51
CA ARG A 32 -8.67 -37.16 7.56
C ARG A 32 -8.96 -36.87 9.03
N PRO A 33 -9.04 -35.60 9.46
CA PRO A 33 -9.62 -35.28 10.76
C PRO A 33 -11.13 -35.58 10.72
N SER A 34 -11.57 -36.39 11.67
CA SER A 34 -12.96 -36.67 11.96
C SER A 34 -13.71 -35.37 12.24
N LEU A 35 -14.76 -35.09 11.49
CA LEU A 35 -15.69 -34.01 11.80
C LEU A 35 -16.38 -34.28 13.15
N PRO A 36 -16.60 -33.24 13.98
CA PRO A 36 -17.33 -33.39 15.24
C PRO A 36 -18.80 -33.79 15.02
N ALA A 37 -19.33 -34.56 15.97
CA ALA A 37 -20.57 -35.32 15.89
C ALA A 37 -21.89 -34.51 15.81
N TRP A 38 -21.85 -33.18 15.62
CA TRP A 38 -23.05 -32.33 15.55
C TRP A 38 -23.57 -32.09 14.12
N ALA A 39 -22.91 -32.63 13.09
CA ALA A 39 -23.29 -32.44 11.68
C ALA A 39 -24.22 -33.54 11.09
N ARG A 40 -25.00 -34.24 11.92
CA ARG A 40 -26.03 -35.19 11.46
C ARG A 40 -27.42 -34.71 11.88
N GLY A 41 -27.97 -33.78 11.11
CA GLY A 41 -29.41 -33.48 11.14
C GLY A 41 -30.15 -34.40 10.18
N SER A 42 -31.07 -35.22 10.71
CA SER A 42 -32.02 -36.01 9.92
C SER A 42 -32.98 -35.10 9.14
N PRO A 43 -33.28 -35.41 7.87
CA PRO A 43 -34.38 -34.78 7.15
C PRO A 43 -35.62 -35.65 7.30
N ASP A 44 -36.44 -35.41 8.32
CA ASP A 44 -37.78 -35.98 8.36
C ASP A 44 -38.80 -35.03 9.01
N ALA A 45 -39.90 -34.87 8.27
CA ALA A 45 -41.22 -34.45 8.69
C ALA A 45 -41.44 -32.97 9.11
N MET A 46 -41.85 -32.14 8.13
CA MET A 46 -42.90 -31.14 8.38
C MET A 46 -43.97 -31.22 7.30
N SER A 47 -45.15 -31.68 7.74
CA SER A 47 -46.43 -31.72 7.02
C SER A 47 -47.07 -30.32 7.02
N PRO A 48 -47.95 -29.99 6.04
CA PRO A 48 -48.43 -28.62 5.82
C PRO A 48 -49.76 -28.34 6.56
N ARG A 49 -50.03 -27.03 6.73
CA ARG A 49 -51.34 -26.33 6.87
C ARG A 49 -51.47 -25.50 8.16
N ALA A 50 -51.32 -24.17 8.02
CA ALA A 50 -52.04 -23.13 8.77
C ALA A 50 -51.80 -21.75 8.10
N PRO A 51 -52.64 -20.71 8.31
CA PRO A 51 -53.14 -19.87 7.23
C PRO A 51 -52.38 -18.57 6.98
N LEU A 52 -52.32 -18.20 5.70
CA LEU A 52 -51.95 -16.90 5.15
C LEU A 52 -52.99 -15.84 5.53
N ALA A 53 -52.77 -15.05 6.59
CA ALA A 53 -53.60 -13.85 6.82
C ALA A 53 -53.00 -12.75 7.74
N ILE A 54 -51.69 -12.73 8.05
CA ILE A 54 -51.15 -11.73 9.00
C ILE A 54 -49.90 -10.96 8.50
N TRP A 55 -49.27 -11.36 7.40
CA TRP A 55 -47.95 -10.79 7.00
C TRP A 55 -47.97 -9.64 5.97
N ALA A 56 -49.14 -9.18 5.53
CA ALA A 56 -49.24 -8.11 4.52
C ALA A 56 -48.73 -6.71 4.97
N PRO A 57 -48.84 -6.27 6.24
CA PRO A 57 -48.41 -4.92 6.61
C PRO A 57 -46.91 -4.77 6.93
N LEU A 58 -46.17 -5.87 7.14
CA LEU A 58 -44.72 -5.82 7.43
C LEU A 58 -43.85 -5.77 6.16
N ALA A 59 -44.30 -6.38 5.06
CA ALA A 59 -43.56 -6.38 3.79
C ALA A 59 -43.55 -5.01 3.10
N LEU A 60 -44.59 -4.18 3.29
CA LEU A 60 -44.60 -2.80 2.77
C LEU A 60 -43.71 -1.84 3.58
N GLY A 61 -43.44 -2.15 4.85
CA GLY A 61 -42.56 -1.35 5.71
C GLY A 61 -41.08 -1.48 5.32
N LEU A 62 -40.63 -2.69 5.01
CA LEU A 62 -39.23 -2.94 4.61
C LEU A 62 -38.89 -2.37 3.23
N LEU A 63 -39.80 -2.47 2.26
CA LEU A 63 -39.56 -1.92 0.90
C LEU A 63 -39.48 -0.39 0.88
N ARG A 64 -40.07 0.30 1.88
CA ARG A 64 -40.00 1.76 1.99
C ARG A 64 -38.70 2.26 2.64
N ALA A 65 -38.03 1.42 3.43
CA ALA A 65 -36.74 1.74 4.05
C ALA A 65 -35.58 1.61 3.05
N GLU A 66 -35.59 0.59 2.18
CA GLU A 66 -34.57 0.44 1.13
C GLU A 66 -34.65 1.55 0.06
N ALA A 67 -35.87 2.01 -0.27
CA ALA A 67 -36.05 3.10 -1.24
C ALA A 67 -35.54 4.47 -0.73
N LEU A 68 -35.56 4.72 0.59
CA LEU A 68 -35.05 5.96 1.18
C LEU A 68 -33.51 5.98 1.28
N LEU A 69 -32.88 4.82 1.48
CA LEU A 69 -31.41 4.70 1.44
C LEU A 69 -30.85 4.94 0.03
N ILE A 70 -31.51 4.44 -1.01
CA ILE A 70 -31.09 4.68 -2.41
C ILE A 70 -31.29 6.16 -2.83
N ALA A 71 -32.30 6.84 -2.27
CA ALA A 71 -32.56 8.26 -2.58
C ALA A 71 -31.54 9.20 -1.93
N HIS A 72 -31.04 8.89 -0.73
CA HIS A 72 -30.02 9.70 -0.05
C HIS A 72 -28.66 9.64 -0.77
N ASP A 73 -28.29 8.49 -1.34
CA ASP A 73 -27.05 8.36 -2.12
C ASP A 73 -27.11 9.11 -3.47
N ALA A 74 -28.31 9.26 -4.05
CA ALA A 74 -28.50 9.97 -5.31
C ALA A 74 -28.45 11.50 -5.18
N GLU A 75 -28.78 12.07 -4.01
CA GLU A 75 -28.67 13.50 -3.76
C GLU A 75 -27.23 13.94 -3.46
N VAL A 76 -26.43 13.11 -2.78
CA VAL A 76 -24.99 13.35 -2.59
C VAL A 76 -24.26 13.34 -3.95
N ALA A 77 -24.66 12.47 -4.88
CA ALA A 77 -24.07 12.42 -6.23
C ALA A 77 -24.44 13.60 -7.16
N ARG A 78 -25.51 14.36 -6.86
CA ARG A 78 -25.92 15.52 -7.67
C ARG A 78 -25.27 16.84 -7.25
N GLY A 79 -24.72 16.93 -6.04
CA GLY A 79 -24.02 18.12 -5.55
C GLY A 79 -22.68 18.39 -6.25
N ASP A 80 -22.04 17.37 -6.82
CA ASP A 80 -20.63 17.43 -7.25
C ASP A 80 -20.41 17.68 -8.76
N LEU A 81 -21.46 17.91 -9.54
CA LEU A 81 -21.36 18.00 -11.02
C LEU A 81 -21.10 19.41 -11.57
N LEU A 82 -20.76 20.40 -10.73
CA LEU A 82 -20.47 21.76 -11.17
C LEU A 82 -19.11 22.29 -10.70
N VAL A 83 -18.01 21.58 -11.00
CA VAL A 83 -16.66 22.20 -10.91
C VAL A 83 -15.84 22.00 -12.18
N ASN A 84 -15.74 23.14 -12.86
CA ASN A 84 -14.84 23.63 -13.89
C ASN A 84 -13.67 22.75 -14.35
N LYS A 85 -13.63 22.54 -15.68
CA LYS A 85 -12.62 21.78 -16.42
C LYS A 85 -11.56 22.74 -16.96
N LYS A 86 -10.36 22.81 -16.37
CA LYS A 86 -9.16 23.38 -17.02
C LYS A 86 -7.85 22.98 -16.34
N GLY A 87 -6.95 22.38 -17.13
CA GLY A 87 -5.49 22.49 -16.94
C GLY A 87 -4.78 21.32 -16.28
N SER A 88 -4.31 20.38 -17.09
CA SER A 88 -3.41 19.27 -16.76
C SER A 88 -1.96 19.74 -16.49
N GLY A 89 -1.36 19.28 -15.40
CA GLY A 89 0.10 19.31 -15.19
C GLY A 89 0.53 19.42 -13.72
N GLY A 90 0.53 18.30 -12.99
CA GLY A 90 1.14 18.23 -11.66
C GLY A 90 0.61 17.07 -10.82
N LEU A 91 1.37 15.97 -10.75
CA LEU A 91 1.20 14.95 -9.72
C LEU A 91 1.47 15.65 -8.37
N PHE A 92 0.45 15.68 -7.49
CA PHE A 92 0.29 16.57 -6.32
C PHE A 92 -0.23 17.99 -6.61
N ARG A 93 -1.45 18.11 -7.13
CA ARG A 93 -2.39 19.15 -6.63
C ARG A 93 -3.38 18.47 -5.70
N LEU A 94 -3.06 18.49 -4.41
CA LEU A 94 -4.10 18.44 -3.37
C LEU A 94 -5.09 19.57 -3.70
N ALA A 95 -6.38 19.30 -3.55
CA ALA A 95 -7.45 20.22 -3.89
C ALA A 95 -7.15 21.65 -3.40
N GLU A 96 -7.51 22.61 -4.25
CA GLU A 96 -7.44 24.04 -3.99
C GLU A 96 -8.41 24.36 -2.84
N TRP A 97 -7.95 24.15 -1.61
CA TRP A 97 -8.58 24.67 -0.40
C TRP A 97 -8.04 26.09 -0.23
N ASP A 98 -8.91 27.09 -0.15
CA ASP A 98 -8.55 28.51 0.00
C ASP A 98 -7.61 28.72 1.20
N VAL A 99 -6.32 28.84 0.91
CA VAL A 99 -5.27 29.25 1.86
C VAL A 99 -5.14 30.77 1.74
N PRO A 100 -5.33 31.56 2.82
CA PRO A 100 -5.08 32.99 2.77
C PRO A 100 -3.60 33.26 2.45
N ASP A 101 -3.41 34.11 1.45
CA ASP A 101 -2.13 34.50 0.84
C ASP A 101 -1.16 35.07 1.90
N ARG A 102 -0.22 34.24 2.38
CA ARG A 102 0.85 34.68 3.28
C ARG A 102 2.17 34.68 2.53
N ALA A 103 2.39 35.79 1.83
CA ALA A 103 3.68 36.13 1.25
C ALA A 103 4.73 36.33 2.35
N GLU A 104 5.61 35.34 2.57
CA GLU A 104 6.88 35.62 3.24
C GLU A 104 8.03 34.67 2.84
N ARG A 105 8.99 35.27 2.13
CA ARG A 105 10.45 35.05 2.12
C ARG A 105 10.97 33.60 2.06
N ARG A 106 11.10 33.08 0.83
CA ARG A 106 12.04 31.98 0.54
C ARG A 106 13.48 32.50 0.39
N PRO A 107 14.51 31.78 0.89
CA PRO A 107 15.90 32.08 0.61
C PRO A 107 16.21 31.95 -0.88
N LYS A 108 16.93 32.94 -1.44
CA LYS A 108 17.39 32.91 -2.84
C LYS A 108 18.41 31.78 -3.00
N HIS A 109 18.02 30.70 -3.68
CA HIS A 109 18.98 29.69 -4.13
C HIS A 109 19.88 30.30 -5.22
N HIS A 110 21.19 30.17 -5.00
CA HIS A 110 22.24 30.65 -5.89
C HIS A 110 22.13 30.03 -7.30
N THR A 111 21.88 30.86 -8.29
CA THR A 111 22.00 30.55 -9.72
C THR A 111 23.43 30.91 -10.17
N GLY A 112 24.34 29.94 -10.15
CA GLY A 112 25.69 30.16 -10.68
C GLY A 112 26.45 28.86 -10.82
N GLY A 113 26.59 28.38 -12.06
CA GLY A 113 27.52 27.30 -12.43
C GLY A 113 26.83 25.97 -12.76
N SER A 114 26.59 25.74 -14.05
CA SER A 114 26.15 24.46 -14.61
C SER A 114 27.29 23.44 -14.65
N SER A 115 27.73 22.97 -13.49
CA SER A 115 28.07 21.56 -13.31
C SER A 115 26.82 20.96 -12.70
N THR A 116 26.19 19.96 -13.31
CA THR A 116 25.07 19.24 -12.68
C THR A 116 25.54 18.87 -11.28
N PRO A 117 25.00 19.49 -10.21
CA PRO A 117 25.41 19.18 -8.85
C PRO A 117 25.21 17.68 -8.74
N GLY A 118 26.28 16.93 -8.50
CA GLY A 118 26.22 15.48 -8.46
C GLY A 118 25.09 15.14 -7.52
N ARG A 119 23.98 14.64 -8.07
CA ARG A 119 22.80 14.28 -7.27
C ARG A 119 23.35 13.34 -6.22
N SER A 120 23.43 13.81 -4.97
CA SER A 120 23.82 12.96 -3.85
C SER A 120 22.99 11.71 -4.00
N SER A 121 23.65 10.58 -4.23
CA SER A 121 22.93 9.34 -4.48
C SER A 121 21.96 9.13 -3.32
N LEU A 122 20.80 8.50 -3.56
CA LEU A 122 19.84 8.23 -2.49
C LEU A 122 20.52 7.55 -1.29
N CYS A 123 21.51 6.69 -1.57
CA CYS A 123 22.38 6.04 -0.57
C CYS A 123 23.20 6.99 0.31
N SER A 124 23.54 8.17 -0.18
CA SER A 124 24.31 9.16 0.58
C SER A 124 23.45 9.84 1.65
N ILE A 125 22.15 9.99 1.39
CA ILE A 125 21.19 10.61 2.32
C ILE A 125 20.59 9.53 3.22
N TYR A 126 20.20 8.40 2.62
CA TYR A 126 19.59 7.26 3.30
C TYR A 126 20.39 5.99 3.00
N PRO A 127 21.50 5.72 3.72
CA PRO A 127 22.32 4.53 3.51
C PRO A 127 21.53 3.21 3.61
N VAL A 128 20.46 3.20 4.42
CA VAL A 128 19.61 2.04 4.58
C VAL A 128 18.80 1.69 3.32
N ALA A 129 18.43 2.70 2.51
CA ALA A 129 17.75 2.50 1.22
C ALA A 129 18.55 1.61 0.26
N CYS A 130 19.87 1.54 0.44
CA CYS A 130 20.77 0.88 -0.50
C CYS A 130 21.14 -0.55 -0.11
N ARG A 131 20.66 -1.01 1.04
CA ARG A 131 20.75 -2.39 1.52
C ARG A 131 19.43 -3.10 1.28
N ALA A 132 19.41 -4.41 1.48
CA ALA A 132 18.16 -5.15 1.52
C ALA A 132 17.25 -4.61 2.64
N PRO A 133 15.92 -4.62 2.46
CA PRO A 133 15.22 -5.15 1.27
C PRO A 133 15.08 -4.15 0.11
N PHE A 134 15.33 -2.86 0.32
CA PHE A 134 15.10 -1.79 -0.66
C PHE A 134 16.00 -1.87 -1.88
N ASN A 135 17.31 -2.09 -1.71
CA ASN A 135 18.30 -2.23 -2.80
C ASN A 135 18.39 -1.05 -3.80
N CYS A 136 18.17 0.20 -3.35
CA CYS A 136 18.20 1.40 -4.19
C CYS A 136 19.59 1.83 -4.73
N SER A 137 20.64 1.03 -4.47
CA SER A 137 22.00 1.27 -5.00
C SER A 137 22.17 0.86 -6.46
N LYS A 138 21.22 0.09 -6.99
CA LYS A 138 21.17 -0.24 -8.42
C LYS A 138 21.02 1.06 -9.23
N PRO A 139 21.45 1.09 -10.51
CA PRO A 139 21.25 2.25 -11.37
C PRO A 139 19.82 2.77 -11.22
N PRO A 140 19.64 4.11 -11.24
CA PRO A 140 18.36 4.74 -10.93
C PRO A 140 17.27 4.01 -11.67
N MET A 141 16.24 3.58 -10.93
CA MET A 141 15.13 2.77 -11.42
C MET A 141 14.90 3.05 -12.90
N GLU A 142 15.33 2.09 -13.73
CA GLU A 142 15.40 2.27 -15.18
C GLU A 142 14.05 2.76 -15.69
N THR A 143 14.04 3.50 -16.80
CA THR A 143 12.78 3.96 -17.41
C THR A 143 11.80 2.80 -17.62
N ALA A 144 12.31 1.59 -17.85
CA ALA A 144 11.52 0.36 -17.94
C ALA A 144 10.81 -0.02 -16.62
N GLU A 145 11.46 0.12 -15.47
CA GLU A 145 10.86 -0.24 -14.19
C GLU A 145 9.80 0.78 -13.76
N VAL A 146 10.05 2.07 -13.92
CA VAL A 146 9.03 3.11 -13.72
C VAL A 146 7.85 2.89 -14.66
N LYS A 147 8.12 2.59 -15.95
CA LYS A 147 7.08 2.28 -16.93
C LYS A 147 6.26 1.05 -16.53
N ARG A 148 6.88 0.03 -15.93
CA ARG A 148 6.17 -1.11 -15.33
C ARG A 148 5.29 -0.66 -14.18
N MET A 149 5.84 0.08 -13.20
CA MET A 149 5.08 0.54 -12.03
C MET A 149 3.92 1.46 -12.36
N ARG A 150 3.97 2.18 -13.49
CA ARG A 150 2.81 2.91 -13.99
C ARG A 150 1.60 2.02 -14.26
N LYS A 151 1.82 0.73 -14.56
CA LYS A 151 0.79 -0.28 -14.78
C LYS A 151 0.63 -1.25 -13.61
N GLN A 152 1.69 -1.49 -12.84
CA GLN A 152 1.71 -2.48 -11.78
C GLN A 152 2.84 -2.18 -10.77
N VAL A 153 2.48 -1.63 -9.61
CA VAL A 153 3.43 -1.25 -8.55
C VAL A 153 4.01 -2.49 -7.87
N ALA A 154 3.18 -3.47 -7.54
CA ALA A 154 3.60 -4.76 -6.99
C ALA A 154 4.59 -5.48 -7.91
N THR A 155 5.32 -6.45 -7.37
CA THR A 155 6.26 -7.25 -8.16
C THR A 155 5.49 -8.17 -9.13
N PRO A 156 6.11 -8.60 -10.26
CA PRO A 156 5.43 -9.45 -11.24
C PRO A 156 4.94 -10.79 -10.70
N ASP A 157 5.54 -11.30 -9.63
CA ASP A 157 5.13 -12.51 -8.89
C ASP A 157 4.02 -12.24 -7.86
N GLY A 158 3.49 -11.02 -7.82
CA GLY A 158 2.32 -10.67 -7.01
C GLY A 158 2.63 -10.35 -5.55
N HIS A 159 3.84 -9.91 -5.23
CA HIS A 159 4.27 -9.52 -3.89
C HIS A 159 4.45 -8.01 -3.76
N ALA A 160 4.59 -7.54 -2.52
CA ALA A 160 4.94 -6.16 -2.22
C ALA A 160 6.29 -5.79 -2.84
N ASN A 161 6.36 -4.61 -3.46
CA ASN A 161 7.55 -4.10 -4.13
C ASN A 161 8.24 -3.03 -3.28
N LEU A 162 9.11 -3.46 -2.37
CA LEU A 162 9.89 -2.54 -1.53
C LEU A 162 10.90 -1.69 -2.35
N HIS A 163 11.27 -2.12 -3.56
CA HIS A 163 12.11 -1.32 -4.47
C HIS A 163 11.32 -0.14 -5.07
N ALA A 164 9.98 -0.10 -4.97
CA ALA A 164 9.18 1.04 -5.39
C ALA A 164 9.59 2.33 -4.67
N TRP A 165 10.03 2.25 -3.41
CA TRP A 165 10.52 3.37 -2.62
C TRP A 165 11.83 3.99 -3.14
N CYS A 166 12.50 3.35 -4.10
CA CYS A 166 13.66 3.89 -4.80
C CYS A 166 13.27 4.82 -5.96
N SER A 167 11.99 4.82 -6.36
CA SER A 167 11.49 5.66 -7.46
C SER A 167 11.36 7.11 -7.03
N SER A 168 11.63 8.06 -7.92
CA SER A 168 11.31 9.47 -7.69
C SER A 168 9.81 9.77 -7.68
N VAL A 169 8.96 8.82 -8.10
CA VAL A 169 7.50 8.95 -8.02
C VAL A 169 7.04 8.91 -6.57
N PHE A 170 7.64 8.02 -5.79
CA PHE A 170 7.37 7.88 -4.37
C PHE A 170 8.41 8.67 -3.59
N ARG A 171 8.00 9.32 -2.50
CA ARG A 171 8.95 10.16 -1.76
C ARG A 171 9.94 9.28 -1.01
N THR A 172 11.22 9.51 -1.27
CA THR A 172 12.32 8.78 -0.65
C THR A 172 12.50 9.11 0.84
N ASP A 173 11.91 10.21 1.30
CA ASP A 173 11.99 10.66 2.70
C ASP A 173 11.26 9.70 3.68
N TYR A 174 10.48 8.75 3.15
CA TYR A 174 9.79 7.73 3.94
C TYR A 174 10.58 6.43 4.12
N VAL A 175 11.80 6.32 3.57
CA VAL A 175 12.59 5.09 3.71
C VAL A 175 12.91 4.79 5.18
N GLU A 176 13.22 5.80 6.01
CA GLU A 176 13.49 5.60 7.44
C GLU A 176 12.25 5.12 8.21
N TYR A 177 11.07 5.63 7.85
CA TYR A 177 9.79 5.14 8.36
C TYR A 177 9.65 3.64 8.09
N LEU A 178 9.92 3.24 6.85
CA LEU A 178 9.73 1.88 6.42
C LEU A 178 10.79 0.92 6.99
N ASP A 179 12.03 1.37 7.13
CA ASP A 179 13.10 0.60 7.78
C ASP A 179 12.76 0.27 9.23
N ASN A 180 12.29 1.26 10.01
CA ASN A 180 11.84 1.03 11.38
C ASN A 180 10.67 0.05 11.43
N CYS A 181 9.71 0.18 10.51
CA CYS A 181 8.55 -0.69 10.47
C CYS A 181 8.93 -2.14 10.17
N LEU A 182 9.73 -2.37 9.12
CA LEU A 182 10.19 -3.70 8.71
C LEU A 182 11.13 -4.35 9.75
N ALA A 183 11.78 -3.56 10.59
CA ALA A 183 12.53 -4.02 11.74
C ALA A 183 11.66 -4.39 12.96
N GLY A 184 10.33 -4.29 12.86
CA GLY A 184 9.38 -4.52 13.96
C GLY A 184 9.29 -3.38 14.97
N ASN A 185 9.84 -2.20 14.65
CA ASN A 185 9.77 -1.00 15.49
C ASN A 185 8.66 -0.06 14.99
N MET A 186 7.43 -0.56 14.99
CA MET A 186 6.28 0.15 14.40
C MET A 186 5.94 1.47 15.10
N LYS A 187 6.26 1.58 16.40
CA LYS A 187 6.10 2.84 17.12
C LYS A 187 7.07 3.91 16.64
N ALA A 188 8.36 3.57 16.51
CA ALA A 188 9.34 4.51 15.96
C ALA A 188 9.02 4.86 14.51
N ALA A 189 8.56 3.88 13.72
CA ALA A 189 8.07 4.13 12.36
C ALA A 189 6.96 5.20 12.35
N ALA A 190 5.94 5.02 13.20
CA ALA A 190 4.84 5.98 13.35
C ALA A 190 5.32 7.37 13.81
N ASP A 191 6.33 7.45 14.67
CA ASP A 191 6.95 8.71 15.09
C ASP A 191 7.68 9.40 13.93
N VAL A 192 8.48 8.64 13.15
CA VAL A 192 9.23 9.14 11.99
C VAL A 192 8.28 9.70 10.93
N VAL A 193 7.29 8.93 10.49
CA VAL A 193 6.37 9.40 9.44
C VAL A 193 5.57 10.61 9.89
N TYR A 194 5.11 10.66 11.15
CA TYR A 194 4.39 11.82 11.70
C TYR A 194 5.27 13.08 11.70
N ALA A 195 6.53 12.97 12.15
CA ALA A 195 7.48 14.07 12.16
C ALA A 195 7.82 14.54 10.74
N THR A 196 8.03 13.61 9.82
CA THR A 196 8.28 13.91 8.39
C THR A 196 7.10 14.68 7.78
N GLN A 197 5.86 14.27 8.05
CA GLN A 197 4.67 14.99 7.55
C GLN A 197 4.58 16.43 8.07
N LEU A 198 4.89 16.65 9.35
CA LEU A 198 4.96 17.99 9.94
C LEU A 198 6.06 18.85 9.30
N GLN A 199 7.21 18.27 8.96
CA GLN A 199 8.29 19.00 8.30
C GLN A 199 7.91 19.39 6.86
N ILE A 200 7.20 18.51 6.15
CA ILE A 200 6.79 18.75 4.76
C ILE A 200 5.68 19.80 4.69
N GLN A 201 4.66 19.67 5.54
CA GLN A 201 3.50 20.56 5.58
C GLN A 201 3.29 21.07 7.01
N PRO A 202 4.02 22.14 7.41
CA PRO A 202 3.97 22.67 8.78
C PRO A 202 2.61 23.22 9.20
N ASP A 203 1.72 23.50 8.26
CA ASP A 203 0.33 23.92 8.50
C ASP A 203 -0.60 22.75 8.91
N GLY A 204 -0.03 21.54 9.01
CA GLY A 204 -0.73 20.31 9.38
C GLY A 204 -1.67 19.77 8.31
N SER A 205 -1.66 20.31 7.07
CA SER A 205 -2.51 19.81 6.00
C SER A 205 -2.22 18.34 5.66
N ALA A 206 -0.95 17.92 5.70
CA ALA A 206 -0.57 16.52 5.54
C ALA A 206 -1.16 15.63 6.63
N LEU A 207 -1.13 16.07 7.89
CA LEU A 207 -1.69 15.31 9.00
C LEU A 207 -3.22 15.18 8.92
N ARG A 208 -3.92 16.22 8.43
CA ARG A 208 -5.37 16.15 8.18
C ARG A 208 -5.70 15.16 7.06
N ALA A 209 -4.91 15.18 5.98
CA ALA A 209 -5.06 14.21 4.90
C ALA A 209 -4.79 12.77 5.38
N ASP A 210 -3.76 12.58 6.20
CA ASP A 210 -3.46 11.27 6.82
C ASP A 210 -4.61 10.81 7.73
N ALA A 211 -5.18 11.70 8.56
CA ALA A 211 -6.32 11.36 9.41
C ALA A 211 -7.52 10.88 8.59
N GLN A 212 -7.86 11.60 7.51
CA GLN A 212 -8.93 11.21 6.59
C GLN A 212 -8.63 9.87 5.91
N TYR A 213 -7.38 9.64 5.48
CA TYR A 213 -6.93 8.37 4.94
C TYR A 213 -7.11 7.23 5.95
N CYS A 214 -6.68 7.42 7.20
CA CYS A 214 -6.80 6.42 8.26
C CYS A 214 -8.26 6.02 8.54
N GLU A 215 -9.16 7.01 8.61
CA GLU A 215 -10.59 6.78 8.82
C GLU A 215 -11.24 6.11 7.61
N SER A 216 -11.02 6.65 6.41
CA SER A 216 -11.67 6.18 5.18
C SER A 216 -11.21 4.79 4.76
N THR A 217 -9.99 4.39 5.14
CA THR A 217 -9.49 3.03 4.92
C THR A 217 -9.86 2.07 6.03
N GLY A 218 -10.49 2.50 7.13
CA GLY A 218 -10.83 1.65 8.28
C GLY A 218 -9.61 1.06 8.99
N PHE A 219 -8.49 1.80 9.01
CA PHE A 219 -7.25 1.36 9.65
C PHE A 219 -7.31 1.49 11.18
N CYS A 220 -8.25 2.28 11.69
CA CYS A 220 -8.48 2.41 13.13
C CYS A 220 -9.07 1.14 13.76
N GLU A 221 -9.85 0.39 13.01
CA GLU A 221 -10.54 -0.82 13.43
C GLU A 221 -9.74 -2.10 13.11
N ALA A 222 -8.64 -1.98 12.35
CA ALA A 222 -7.79 -3.09 11.93
C ALA A 222 -6.92 -3.63 13.09
N SER A 223 -7.54 -4.41 13.97
CA SER A 223 -6.91 -5.04 15.13
C SER A 223 -6.02 -6.24 14.79
N GLU A 224 -6.10 -6.75 13.56
CA GLU A 224 -5.29 -7.87 13.07
C GLU A 224 -3.79 -7.54 12.98
N VAL A 225 -3.44 -6.25 12.86
CA VAL A 225 -2.05 -5.80 12.87
C VAL A 225 -1.54 -5.68 14.31
N ALA A 226 -0.44 -6.35 14.58
CA ALA A 226 0.30 -6.31 15.84
C ALA A 226 1.68 -5.64 15.64
N ASP A 227 2.33 -5.26 16.74
CA ASP A 227 3.64 -4.58 16.71
C ASP A 227 4.76 -5.40 16.02
N ASN A 228 4.56 -6.70 15.86
CA ASN A 228 5.50 -7.63 15.23
C ASN A 228 4.96 -8.24 13.92
N THR A 229 3.89 -7.69 13.35
CA THR A 229 3.34 -8.18 12.08
C THR A 229 4.40 -8.13 10.98
N THR A 230 4.63 -9.26 10.33
CA THR A 230 5.60 -9.35 9.23
C THR A 230 5.01 -8.87 7.91
N LEU A 231 5.86 -8.67 6.91
CA LEU A 231 5.41 -8.30 5.57
C LEU A 231 4.51 -9.36 4.95
N GLU A 232 4.82 -10.65 5.14
CA GLU A 232 4.05 -11.77 4.61
C GLU A 232 2.67 -11.87 5.27
N GLU A 233 2.59 -11.63 6.58
CA GLU A 233 1.32 -11.54 7.30
C GLU A 233 0.48 -10.35 6.81
N ALA A 234 1.14 -9.21 6.57
CA ALA A 234 0.49 -8.03 6.01
C ALA A 234 -0.05 -8.27 4.59
N GLU A 235 0.68 -8.99 3.73
CA GLU A 235 0.16 -9.39 2.41
C GLU A 235 -1.08 -10.28 2.52
N ALA A 236 -1.10 -11.22 3.49
CA ALA A 236 -2.28 -12.04 3.74
C ALA A 236 -3.49 -11.20 4.20
N MET A 237 -3.26 -10.14 4.97
CA MET A 237 -4.30 -9.16 5.35
C MET A 237 -4.79 -8.39 4.12
N CYS A 238 -3.87 -7.95 3.25
CA CYS A 238 -4.20 -7.31 1.97
C CYS A 238 -5.04 -8.21 1.07
N ASP A 239 -4.75 -9.51 1.01
CA ASP A 239 -5.54 -10.48 0.25
C ASP A 239 -6.96 -10.61 0.77
N ARG A 240 -7.15 -10.62 2.10
CA ARG A 240 -8.48 -10.63 2.71
C ARG A 240 -9.25 -9.33 2.46
N ARG A 241 -8.56 -8.19 2.56
CA ARG A 241 -9.19 -6.86 2.51
C ARG A 241 -9.52 -6.41 1.09
N TYR A 242 -8.62 -6.64 0.13
CA TYR A 242 -8.72 -6.09 -1.22
C TYR A 242 -8.77 -7.14 -2.31
N THR A 243 -8.56 -8.43 -2.00
CA THR A 243 -8.23 -9.50 -2.95
C THR A 243 -6.82 -9.36 -3.55
N ARG A 244 -6.11 -10.48 -3.72
CA ARG A 244 -4.76 -10.50 -4.32
C ARG A 244 -4.74 -9.80 -5.67
N ALA A 245 -5.73 -10.05 -6.52
CA ALA A 245 -5.80 -9.49 -7.87
C ALA A 245 -5.91 -7.95 -7.86
N ALA A 246 -6.67 -7.35 -6.95
CA ALA A 246 -6.86 -5.90 -6.95
C ALA A 246 -5.57 -5.16 -6.58
N TRP A 247 -4.97 -5.47 -5.42
CA TRP A 247 -3.81 -4.72 -4.96
C TRP A 247 -2.53 -5.03 -5.76
N THR A 248 -2.39 -6.24 -6.30
CA THR A 248 -1.21 -6.58 -7.12
C THR A 248 -1.28 -6.08 -8.56
N SER A 249 -2.47 -5.71 -9.06
CA SER A 249 -2.63 -5.17 -10.42
C SER A 249 -2.64 -3.64 -10.47
N LEU A 250 -2.63 -2.97 -9.31
CA LEU A 250 -2.66 -1.52 -9.21
C LEU A 250 -1.38 -0.88 -9.76
N GLY A 251 -1.53 0.09 -10.65
CA GLY A 251 -0.47 0.94 -11.17
C GLY A 251 -0.57 2.40 -10.73
N ILE A 252 0.51 3.17 -10.95
CA ILE A 252 0.49 4.63 -10.71
C ILE A 252 -0.57 5.32 -11.59
N ASP A 253 -0.82 4.83 -12.79
CA ASP A 253 -1.84 5.39 -13.70
C ASP A 253 -3.26 5.29 -13.14
N ASP A 254 -3.54 4.33 -12.25
CA ASP A 254 -4.87 4.15 -11.64
C ASP A 254 -5.10 5.19 -10.56
N LEU A 255 -4.06 5.51 -9.77
CA LEU A 255 -4.07 6.59 -8.79
C LEU A 255 -4.26 7.95 -9.46
N GLU A 256 -3.53 8.20 -10.56
CA GLU A 256 -3.59 9.46 -11.32
C GLU A 256 -4.99 9.74 -11.91
N ARG A 257 -5.76 8.69 -12.19
CA ARG A 257 -7.13 8.81 -12.75
C ARG A 257 -8.22 8.94 -11.69
N THR A 258 -7.88 8.71 -10.43
CA THR A 258 -8.87 8.67 -9.35
C THR A 258 -9.02 10.05 -8.72
N PRO A 259 -10.25 10.59 -8.56
CA PRO A 259 -10.47 11.83 -7.82
C PRO A 259 -10.03 11.71 -6.35
N VAL A 260 -9.24 12.68 -5.88
CA VAL A 260 -8.47 12.67 -4.61
C VAL A 260 -9.34 12.64 -3.32
N ALA A 261 -10.65 12.86 -3.42
CA ALA A 261 -11.54 13.03 -2.26
C ALA A 261 -12.72 12.05 -2.23
N THR A 262 -12.55 10.84 -2.75
CA THR A 262 -13.63 9.83 -2.82
C THR A 262 -13.32 8.64 -1.92
N ALA A 263 -14.35 7.93 -1.42
CA ALA A 263 -14.15 6.65 -0.73
C ALA A 263 -13.34 5.64 -1.59
N GLN A 264 -13.53 5.69 -2.91
CA GLN A 264 -12.73 4.92 -3.87
C GLN A 264 -11.24 5.25 -3.78
N SER A 265 -10.88 6.53 -3.66
CA SER A 265 -9.48 6.94 -3.51
C SER A 265 -8.83 6.36 -2.26
N ALA A 266 -9.54 6.35 -1.12
CA ALA A 266 -9.03 5.73 0.10
C ALA A 266 -8.74 4.23 -0.09
N SER A 267 -9.67 3.49 -0.70
CA SER A 267 -9.45 2.08 -1.03
C SER A 267 -8.23 1.86 -1.93
N LEU A 268 -8.02 2.71 -2.93
CA LEU A 268 -6.86 2.61 -3.82
C LEU A 268 -5.54 2.98 -3.13
N TRP A 269 -5.54 3.95 -2.22
CA TRP A 269 -4.37 4.25 -1.39
C TRP A 269 -4.04 3.09 -0.45
N GLY A 270 -5.04 2.43 0.12
CA GLY A 270 -4.84 1.22 0.91
C GLY A 270 -4.30 0.03 0.09
N GLN A 271 -4.77 -0.14 -1.15
CA GLN A 271 -4.22 -1.13 -2.10
C GLN A 271 -2.79 -0.79 -2.51
N LEU A 272 -2.48 0.49 -2.71
CA LEU A 272 -1.12 0.94 -2.99
C LEU A 272 -0.19 0.64 -1.81
N ALA A 273 -0.66 0.85 -0.58
CA ALA A 273 0.12 0.52 0.61
C ALA A 273 0.45 -0.99 0.68
N CYS A 274 -0.45 -1.85 0.22
CA CYS A 274 -0.16 -3.27 0.02
C CYS A 274 0.91 -3.49 -1.06
N ALA A 275 0.72 -2.89 -2.25
CA ALA A 275 1.64 -3.03 -3.37
C ALA A 275 3.07 -2.53 -3.07
N MET A 276 3.20 -1.52 -2.21
CA MET A 276 4.47 -0.94 -1.78
C MET A 276 5.05 -1.57 -0.51
N GLY A 277 4.30 -2.46 0.16
CA GLY A 277 4.76 -3.20 1.33
C GLY A 277 4.71 -2.44 2.65
N ASN A 278 3.89 -1.41 2.77
CA ASN A 278 3.75 -0.57 3.97
C ASN A 278 2.36 -0.63 4.64
N PHE A 279 1.46 -1.50 4.19
CA PHE A 279 0.10 -1.62 4.75
C PHE A 279 0.07 -1.70 6.29
N HIS A 280 0.82 -2.64 6.88
CA HIS A 280 0.85 -2.84 8.33
C HIS A 280 1.48 -1.65 9.07
N CYS A 281 2.46 -1.00 8.45
CA CYS A 281 3.08 0.23 8.94
C CYS A 281 2.05 1.36 9.03
N ASP A 282 1.24 1.53 7.97
CA ASP A 282 0.23 2.57 7.90
C ASP A 282 -0.88 2.32 8.94
N VAL A 283 -1.33 1.06 9.10
CA VAL A 283 -2.30 0.70 10.14
C VAL A 283 -1.80 1.09 11.53
N MET A 284 -0.54 0.77 11.86
CA MET A 284 0.03 1.14 13.15
C MET A 284 0.24 2.64 13.31
N TYR A 285 0.70 3.33 12.26
CA TYR A 285 0.78 4.78 12.24
C TYR A 285 -0.59 5.42 12.54
N CYS A 286 -1.63 5.00 11.82
CA CYS A 286 -3.00 5.46 12.02
C CYS A 286 -3.46 5.24 13.46
N ARG A 287 -3.32 4.01 13.99
CA ARG A 287 -3.74 3.66 15.35
C ARG A 287 -3.02 4.49 16.43
N LEU A 288 -1.74 4.73 16.25
CA LEU A 288 -0.92 5.44 17.22
C LEU A 288 -1.10 6.96 17.17
N LYS A 289 -1.38 7.53 15.99
CA LYS A 289 -1.34 8.98 15.75
C LYS A 289 -2.69 9.64 15.48
N HIS A 290 -3.64 8.92 14.89
CA HIS A 290 -4.90 9.49 14.41
C HIS A 290 -6.14 8.89 15.07
N CYS A 291 -6.14 7.58 15.37
CA CYS A 291 -7.34 6.88 15.86
C CYS A 291 -7.66 7.13 17.35
N LYS A 292 -6.88 7.96 18.06
CA LYS A 292 -7.13 8.25 19.48
C LYS A 292 -8.13 9.40 19.62
N LYS A 293 -9.34 9.01 20.01
CA LYS A 293 -10.50 9.76 20.56
C LYS A 293 -11.69 9.93 19.61
N GLN A 294 -12.34 8.83 19.28
CA GLN A 294 -13.80 8.83 19.45
C GLN A 294 -14.06 8.44 20.90
N THR A 295 -14.11 9.44 21.79
CA THR A 295 -14.79 9.24 23.08
C THR A 295 -16.22 8.89 22.70
N PRO A 296 -16.79 7.75 23.16
CA PRO A 296 -18.20 7.48 22.91
C PRO A 296 -19.00 8.63 23.51
N THR A 297 -19.63 9.43 22.64
CA THR A 297 -20.60 10.47 23.01
C THR A 297 -21.92 9.84 23.38
#